data_AF-A0A962HV88-F1
#
_entry.id   AF-A0A962HV88-F1
#
_cell.length_a   1.000
_cell.length_b   1.000
_cell.length_c   1.000
_cell.angle_alpha   90.00
_cell.angle_beta   90.00
_cell.angle_gamma   90.00
#
_symmetry.space_group_name_H-M   'P 1'
#
loop_
_entity.id
_entity.type
_entity.pdbx_description
1 polymer ?
#
loop_
_entity_poly.entity_id
_entity_poly.type
_entity_poly.pdbx_seq_one_letter_code
_entity_poly.pdbx_strand_id
1 'polypeptide(L)'
;AMADSAAVRPIIEAQAQALAEVLRPDLTRIDILNPTAQSFADFERMNNGVREIPNGGATGAIGATANQTLLEANTLSVRVTYCARLTMPLVDRFIPALLAPWTSDARVLACYAARRVPIVARAIVPMHSTPRRAAMQL
;
A
#
# COMPACT_ATOMS: atom_id res chain seq x y z
N ALA A 1 -10.45 -37.46 21.34
CA ALA A 1 -9.69 -36.28 20.87
C ALA A 1 -9.08 -36.56 19.49
N MET A 2 -9.88 -36.45 18.41
CA MET A 2 -9.44 -36.67 17.01
C MET A 2 -10.07 -35.68 16.02
N ALA A 3 -10.78 -34.65 16.48
CA ALA A 3 -11.53 -33.71 15.62
C ALA A 3 -10.76 -32.42 15.26
N ASP A 4 -9.57 -32.20 15.80
CA ASP A 4 -8.86 -30.91 15.70
C ASP A 4 -7.82 -30.88 14.55
N SER A 5 -7.23 -32.02 14.17
CA SER A 5 -6.19 -32.06 13.14
C SER A 5 -6.72 -31.95 11.69
N ALA A 6 -7.95 -32.42 11.44
CA ALA A 6 -8.56 -32.40 10.10
C ALA A 6 -8.98 -30.99 9.66
N ALA A 7 -9.35 -30.11 10.60
CA ALA A 7 -9.72 -28.72 10.32
C ALA A 7 -8.51 -27.79 10.19
N VAL A 8 -7.40 -28.12 10.86
CA VAL A 8 -6.18 -27.29 10.87
C VAL A 8 -5.41 -27.37 9.55
N ARG A 9 -5.34 -28.55 8.90
CA ARG A 9 -4.60 -28.72 7.64
C ARG A 9 -5.08 -27.79 6.50
N PRO A 10 -6.39 -27.68 6.18
CA PRO A 10 -6.84 -26.77 5.14
C PRO A 10 -6.63 -25.30 5.50
N ILE A 11 -6.64 -24.93 6.79
CA ILE A 11 -6.32 -23.56 7.23
C ILE A 11 -4.86 -23.23 6.96
N ILE A 12 -3.94 -24.14 7.30
CA ILE A 12 -2.51 -23.96 7.03
C ILE A 12 -2.25 -23.87 5.53
N GLU A 13 -2.88 -24.73 4.72
CA GLU A 13 -2.78 -24.68 3.26
C GLU A 13 -3.30 -23.35 2.69
N ALA A 14 -4.45 -22.86 3.16
CA ALA A 14 -5.02 -21.58 2.75
C ALA A 14 -4.14 -20.39 3.16
N GLN A 15 -3.58 -20.41 4.38
CA GLN A 15 -2.65 -19.38 4.84
C GLN A 15 -1.35 -19.37 4.02
N ALA A 16 -0.78 -20.54 3.74
CA ALA A 16 0.42 -20.66 2.92
C ALA A 16 0.17 -20.12 1.50
N GLN A 17 -0.98 -20.44 0.90
CA GLN A 17 -1.38 -19.89 -0.40
C GLN A 17 -1.56 -18.37 -0.34
N ALA A 18 -2.24 -17.85 0.67
CA ALA A 18 -2.42 -16.41 0.84
C ALA A 18 -1.09 -15.66 1.01
N LEU A 19 -0.18 -16.18 1.83
CA LEU A 19 1.17 -15.62 2.01
C LEU A 19 1.96 -15.65 0.71
N ALA A 20 1.90 -16.76 -0.03
CA ALA A 20 2.57 -16.87 -1.33
C ALA A 20 2.03 -15.84 -2.34
N GLU A 21 0.72 -15.56 -2.35
CA GLU A 21 0.15 -14.53 -3.22
C GLU A 21 0.48 -13.10 -2.76
N VAL A 22 0.55 -12.84 -1.46
CA VAL A 22 0.93 -11.52 -0.92
C VAL A 22 2.38 -11.18 -1.26
N LEU A 23 3.27 -12.18 -1.26
CA LEU A 23 4.69 -11.99 -1.57
C LEU A 23 4.97 -11.82 -3.07
N ARG A 24 3.95 -12.01 -3.93
CA ARG A 24 4.09 -11.85 -5.38
C ARG A 24 3.90 -10.39 -5.80
N PRO A 25 4.96 -9.71 -6.29
CA PRO A 25 4.88 -8.29 -6.66
C PRO A 25 3.99 -8.04 -7.88
N ASP A 26 3.70 -9.08 -8.68
CA ASP A 26 2.77 -9.02 -9.80
C ASP A 26 1.29 -9.07 -9.35
N LEU A 27 1.02 -9.58 -8.14
CA LEU A 27 -0.34 -9.68 -7.59
C LEU A 27 -0.61 -8.64 -6.49
N THR A 28 0.40 -8.31 -5.69
CA THR A 28 0.28 -7.41 -4.55
C THR A 28 1.32 -6.33 -4.63
N ARG A 29 0.90 -5.09 -4.39
CA ARG A 29 1.83 -3.96 -4.29
C ARG A 29 1.39 -3.00 -3.21
N ILE A 30 2.39 -2.47 -2.53
CA ILE A 30 2.26 -1.47 -1.50
C ILE A 30 2.94 -0.21 -2.05
N ASP A 31 2.15 0.85 -2.20
CA ASP A 31 2.62 2.16 -2.61
C ASP A 31 2.57 3.09 -1.38
N ILE A 32 3.71 3.68 -1.01
CA ILE A 32 3.74 4.73 0.01
C ILE A 32 3.23 6.01 -0.65
N LEU A 33 2.13 6.55 -0.14
CA LEU A 33 1.51 7.78 -0.63
C LEU A 33 2.00 9.02 0.12
N ASN A 34 2.34 8.88 1.40
CA ASN A 34 2.87 9.94 2.24
C ASN A 34 3.64 9.31 3.42
N PRO A 35 4.75 9.88 3.91
CA PRO A 35 5.45 11.09 3.46
C PRO A 35 5.94 11.01 2.01
N THR A 36 5.90 12.12 1.28
CA THR A 36 6.41 12.22 -0.10
C THR A 36 7.80 12.85 -0.14
N ALA A 37 8.49 12.77 -1.28
CA ALA A 37 9.75 13.50 -1.49
C ALA A 37 9.61 15.02 -1.28
N GLN A 38 8.44 15.59 -1.60
CA GLN A 38 8.12 17.01 -1.35
C GLN A 38 7.92 17.28 0.14
N SER A 39 7.29 16.36 0.87
CA SER A 39 7.17 16.42 2.33
C SER A 39 8.54 16.51 3.01
N PHE A 40 9.50 15.72 2.52
CA PHE A 40 10.88 15.81 2.98
C PHE A 40 11.54 17.12 2.54
N ALA A 41 11.32 17.59 1.31
CA ALA A 41 11.88 18.87 0.87
C ALA A 41 11.44 20.05 1.75
N ASP A 42 10.19 20.04 2.23
CA ASP A 42 9.62 21.12 3.03
C ASP A 42 9.98 21.04 4.52
N PHE A 43 10.04 19.82 5.08
CA PHE A 43 10.07 19.61 6.53
C PHE A 43 11.28 18.85 7.07
N GLU A 44 12.13 18.27 6.21
CA GLU A 44 13.32 17.54 6.65
C GLU A 44 14.32 18.48 7.33
N ARG A 45 14.77 18.10 8.54
CA ARG A 45 15.76 18.83 9.33
C ARG A 45 16.83 17.86 9.83
N MET A 46 18.01 18.41 10.12
CA MET A 46 19.05 17.65 10.82
C MET A 46 18.71 17.58 12.31
N ASN A 47 18.52 16.38 12.84
CA ASN A 47 18.27 16.12 14.25
C ASN A 47 19.24 15.04 14.74
N ASN A 48 20.09 15.35 15.73
CA ASN A 48 21.10 14.42 16.28
C ASN A 48 21.96 13.71 15.21
N GLY A 49 22.35 14.44 14.16
CA GLY A 49 23.16 13.90 13.05
C GLY A 49 22.40 13.07 12.02
N VAL A 50 21.07 12.98 12.13
CA VAL A 50 20.20 12.27 11.17
C VAL A 50 19.24 13.26 10.52
N ARG A 51 19.07 13.17 9.19
CA ARG A 51 18.04 13.93 8.49
C ARG A 51 16.69 13.21 8.56
N GLU A 52 15.70 13.90 9.10
CA GLU A 52 14.36 13.36 9.33
C GLU A 52 13.32 14.50 9.39
N ILE A 53 12.04 14.17 9.18
CA ILE A 53 10.96 15.11 9.48
C ILE A 53 10.70 15.04 10.99
N PRO A 54 10.74 16.17 11.72
CA PRO A 54 10.55 16.15 13.15
C PRO A 54 9.09 15.85 13.52
N ASN A 55 8.89 15.00 14.53
CA ASN A 55 7.55 14.67 15.07
C ASN A 55 6.99 15.77 16.00
N GLY A 56 7.83 16.69 16.48
CA GLY A 56 7.45 17.79 17.37
C GLY A 56 7.81 19.15 16.77
N GLY A 57 6.97 20.16 17.01
CA GLY A 57 7.18 21.54 16.52
C GLY A 57 5.88 22.28 16.20
N ALA A 58 5.98 23.46 15.59
CA ALA A 58 4.83 24.22 15.14
C ALA A 58 4.10 23.47 14.01
N THR A 59 2.86 23.04 14.26
CA THR A 59 2.10 22.13 13.38
C THR A 59 1.28 22.84 12.30
N GLY A 60 1.13 24.17 12.38
CA GLY A 60 0.23 24.93 11.51
C GLY A 60 0.87 25.46 10.20
N ALA A 61 2.20 25.40 10.07
CA ALA A 61 2.86 25.87 8.86
C ALA A 61 2.64 24.89 7.70
N ILE A 62 2.15 25.40 6.57
CA ILE A 62 1.96 24.65 5.33
C ILE A 62 3.28 24.67 4.55
N GLY A 63 3.72 23.49 4.11
CA GLY A 63 4.92 23.31 3.30
C GLY A 63 4.76 23.92 1.91
N ALA A 64 5.82 24.55 1.41
CA ALA A 64 5.79 25.31 0.17
C ALA A 64 5.60 24.45 -1.09
N THR A 65 6.00 23.17 -1.04
CA THR A 65 5.95 22.27 -2.21
C THR A 65 4.94 21.14 -2.05
N ALA A 66 4.79 20.61 -0.84
CA ALA A 66 3.89 19.52 -0.52
C ALA A 66 2.45 19.98 -0.23
N ASN A 67 2.21 21.29 -0.04
CA ASN A 67 0.89 21.86 0.32
C ASN A 67 0.21 21.15 1.50
N GLN A 68 1.01 20.69 2.46
CA GLN A 68 0.54 19.97 3.64
C GLN A 68 1.23 20.52 4.88
N THR A 69 0.65 20.26 6.04
CA THR A 69 1.21 20.61 7.36
C THR A 69 2.29 19.60 7.81
N LEU A 70 3.04 19.96 8.85
CA LEU A 70 3.98 19.03 9.50
C LEU A 70 3.26 17.78 10.06
N LEU A 71 2.04 17.92 10.58
CA LEU A 71 1.27 16.79 11.11
C LEU A 71 0.85 15.82 10.00
N GLU A 72 0.38 16.37 8.87
CA GLU A 72 0.06 15.57 7.70
C GLU A 72 1.32 14.90 7.13
N ALA A 73 2.45 15.61 7.10
CA ALA A 73 3.74 15.03 6.72
C ALA A 73 4.19 13.88 7.64
N ASN A 74 3.74 13.86 8.90
CA ASN A 74 4.01 12.78 9.86
C ASN A 74 2.92 11.70 9.87
N THR A 75 2.09 11.61 8.83
CA THR A 75 1.08 10.55 8.69
C THR A 75 1.51 9.57 7.59
N LEU A 76 1.73 8.31 7.95
CA LEU A 76 2.01 7.26 6.98
C LEU A 76 0.72 6.89 6.26
N SER A 77 0.64 7.20 4.98
CA SER A 77 -0.45 6.81 4.09
C SER A 77 0.08 5.79 3.10
N VAL A 78 -0.50 4.59 3.11
CA VAL A 78 -0.12 3.51 2.18
C VAL A 78 -1.34 3.07 1.40
N ARG A 79 -1.13 2.79 0.11
CA ARG A 79 -2.11 2.14 -0.77
C ARG A 79 -1.65 0.72 -1.01
N VAL A 80 -2.50 -0.24 -0.65
CA VAL A 80 -2.29 -1.64 -1.00
C VAL A 80 -3.24 -1.96 -2.14
N THR A 81 -2.68 -2.44 -3.24
CA THR A 81 -3.46 -2.94 -4.37
C THR A 81 -3.17 -4.41 -4.55
N TYR A 82 -4.21 -5.22 -4.52
CA TYR A 82 -4.16 -6.67 -4.68
C TYR A 82 -5.04 -7.11 -5.85
N CYS A 83 -4.48 -7.83 -6.82
CA CYS A 83 -5.23 -8.44 -7.91
C CYS A 83 -5.95 -9.70 -7.41
N ALA A 84 -7.22 -9.57 -7.02
CA ALA A 84 -8.03 -10.69 -6.53
C ALA A 84 -8.53 -11.58 -7.68
N ARG A 85 -8.48 -12.89 -7.49
CA ARG A 85 -9.00 -13.86 -8.46
C ARG A 85 -10.53 -13.91 -8.42
N LEU A 86 -11.13 -13.90 -9.61
CA LEU A 86 -12.55 -14.20 -9.78
C LEU A 86 -12.71 -15.71 -9.96
N THR A 87 -13.48 -16.35 -9.07
CA THR A 87 -13.70 -17.81 -9.10
C THR A 87 -14.75 -18.20 -10.15
N MET A 88 -15.63 -17.27 -10.56
CA MET A 88 -16.72 -17.53 -11.49
C MET A 88 -16.26 -17.42 -12.97
N PRO A 89 -16.34 -18.49 -13.79
CA PRO A 89 -15.72 -18.56 -15.13
C PRO A 89 -16.31 -17.64 -16.22
N LEU A 90 -17.47 -17.02 -15.97
CA LEU A 90 -18.05 -16.03 -16.89
C LEU A 90 -17.65 -14.61 -16.47
N VAL A 91 -17.62 -14.37 -15.16
CA VAL A 91 -17.31 -13.08 -14.55
C VAL A 91 -15.84 -12.73 -14.73
N ASP A 92 -14.95 -13.73 -14.68
CA ASP A 92 -13.50 -13.58 -14.83
C ASP A 92 -13.06 -13.01 -16.20
N ARG A 93 -13.91 -13.10 -17.23
CA ARG A 93 -13.69 -12.52 -18.56
C ARG A 93 -14.49 -11.25 -18.76
N PHE A 94 -15.75 -11.26 -18.35
CA PHE A 94 -16.68 -10.16 -18.62
C PHE A 94 -16.27 -8.88 -17.88
N ILE A 95 -15.99 -8.96 -16.57
CA ILE A 95 -15.66 -7.78 -15.76
C ILE A 95 -14.36 -7.11 -16.23
N PRO A 96 -13.24 -7.84 -16.43
CA PRO A 96 -12.02 -7.23 -16.97
C PRO A 96 -12.21 -6.58 -18.34
N ALA A 97 -12.93 -7.24 -19.26
CA ALA A 97 -13.17 -6.70 -20.60
C ALA A 97 -14.04 -5.43 -20.56
N LEU A 98 -15.04 -5.38 -19.68
CA LEU A 98 -15.90 -4.22 -19.50
C LEU A 98 -15.16 -3.02 -18.90
N LEU A 99 -14.27 -3.28 -17.92
CA LEU A 99 -13.61 -2.22 -17.15
C LEU A 99 -12.28 -1.74 -17.74
N ALA A 100 -11.59 -2.55 -18.54
CA ALA A 100 -10.29 -2.20 -19.13
C ALA A 100 -10.28 -0.89 -19.93
N PRO A 101 -11.31 -0.54 -20.73
CA PRO A 101 -11.33 0.72 -21.48
C PRO A 101 -11.40 1.97 -20.59
N TRP A 102 -11.79 1.83 -19.32
CA TRP A 102 -12.05 2.95 -18.41
C TRP A 102 -10.83 3.32 -17.55
N THR A 103 -9.67 2.73 -17.81
CA THR A 103 -8.46 2.98 -17.03
C THR A 103 -7.21 2.97 -17.90
N SER A 104 -6.26 3.84 -17.56
CA SER A 104 -4.93 3.89 -18.14
C SER A 104 -3.84 3.38 -17.20
N ASP A 105 -4.22 2.90 -16.01
CA ASP A 105 -3.27 2.35 -15.04
C ASP A 105 -2.77 0.99 -15.54
N ALA A 106 -1.50 0.95 -15.96
CA ALA A 106 -0.85 -0.25 -16.49
C ALA A 106 -0.94 -1.46 -15.54
N ARG A 107 -1.02 -1.23 -14.23
CA ARG A 107 -1.09 -2.29 -13.23
C ARG A 107 -2.50 -2.84 -13.07
N VAL A 108 -3.50 -1.97 -13.14
CA VAL A 108 -4.90 -2.40 -13.21
C VAL A 108 -5.14 -3.21 -14.50
N LEU A 109 -4.60 -2.74 -15.62
CA LEU A 109 -4.65 -3.47 -16.89
C LEU A 109 -3.95 -4.83 -16.80
N ALA A 110 -2.83 -4.93 -16.08
CA ALA A 110 -2.16 -6.20 -15.81
C ALA A 110 -3.02 -7.16 -14.96
N CYS A 111 -3.73 -6.67 -13.93
CA CYS A 111 -4.71 -7.49 -13.19
C CYS A 111 -5.79 -8.04 -14.13
N TYR A 112 -6.34 -7.20 -15.01
CA TYR A 112 -7.39 -7.58 -15.96
C TYR A 112 -6.92 -8.61 -16.98
N ALA A 113 -5.72 -8.46 -17.54
CA ALA A 113 -5.09 -9.45 -18.41
C ALA A 113 -4.93 -10.82 -17.72
N ALA A 114 -4.72 -10.83 -16.40
CA ALA A 114 -4.65 -12.04 -15.59
C ALA A 114 -6.03 -12.58 -15.14
N ARG A 115 -7.15 -12.04 -15.65
CA ARG A 115 -8.53 -12.36 -15.21
C ARG A 115 -8.78 -12.14 -13.72
N ARG A 116 -8.13 -11.12 -13.17
CA ARG A 116 -8.23 -10.68 -11.77
C ARG A 116 -8.79 -9.28 -11.72
N VAL A 117 -9.35 -8.89 -10.57
CA VAL A 117 -9.87 -7.53 -10.34
C VAL A 117 -9.04 -6.88 -9.22
N PRO A 118 -8.60 -5.63 -9.38
CA PRO A 118 -7.87 -4.95 -8.33
C PRO A 118 -8.78 -4.61 -7.14
N ILE A 119 -8.35 -5.00 -5.95
CA ILE A 119 -8.88 -4.51 -4.68
C ILE A 119 -7.88 -3.47 -4.17
N VAL A 120 -8.37 -2.26 -3.89
CA VAL A 120 -7.56 -1.15 -3.38
C VAL A 120 -7.96 -0.87 -1.95
N ALA A 121 -7.01 -1.01 -1.03
CA ALA A 121 -7.13 -0.60 0.35
C ALA A 121 -6.20 0.57 0.63
N ARG A 122 -6.66 1.54 1.43
CA ARG A 122 -5.83 2.64 1.93
C ARG A 122 -5.74 2.54 3.44
N ALA A 123 -4.54 2.56 3.97
CA ALA A 123 -4.29 2.67 5.40
C ALA A 123 -3.60 4.00 5.69
N ILE A 124 -4.04 4.68 6.74
CA ILE A 124 -3.54 5.99 7.17
C ILE A 124 -3.27 5.87 8.66
N VAL A 125 -2.02 6.08 9.06
CA VAL A 125 -1.59 5.92 10.45
C VAL A 125 -0.67 7.08 10.84
N PRO A 126 -0.94 7.82 11.92
CA PRO A 126 0.01 8.79 12.47
C PRO A 126 1.31 8.11 12.89
N MET A 127 2.45 8.70 12.55
CA MET A 127 3.75 8.13 12.88
C MET A 127 4.17 8.50 14.30
N HIS A 128 4.52 7.49 15.11
CA HIS A 128 5.09 7.70 16.45
C HIS A 128 6.62 7.86 16.42
N SER A 129 7.28 7.48 15.33
CA SER A 129 8.70 7.71 15.06
C SER A 129 8.88 8.71 13.92
N THR A 130 10.00 9.42 13.89
CA THR A 130 10.33 10.38 12.84
C THR A 130 10.54 9.67 11.49
N PRO A 131 9.87 10.10 10.41
CA PRO A 131 10.10 9.50 9.10
C PRO A 131 11.45 9.93 8.55
N ARG A 132 12.14 8.98 7.89
CA ARG A 132 13.47 9.14 7.30
C ARG A 132 13.42 8.75 5.84
N ARG A 133 13.99 9.59 4.98
CA ARG A 133 14.04 9.36 3.53
C ARG A 133 14.65 8.00 3.17
N ALA A 134 15.77 7.65 3.81
CA ALA A 134 16.46 6.38 3.61
C ALA A 134 15.60 5.14 3.97
N ALA A 135 14.74 5.23 4.99
CA ALA A 135 13.85 4.13 5.38
C ALA A 135 12.65 3.98 4.44
N MET A 136 12.32 5.03 3.68
CA MET A 136 11.18 5.08 2.77
C MET A 136 11.54 4.86 1.30
N GLN A 137 12.85 4.73 0.99
CA GLN A 137 13.35 4.57 -0.38
C GLN A 137 12.94 5.73 -1.31
N LEU A 138 12.89 6.94 -0.76
CA LEU A 138 12.58 8.22 -1.44
C LEU A 138 13.82 9.13 -1.59
#